data_AF-A0A4Y2VHH9-F1
#
_entry.id   AF-A0A4Y2VHH9-F1
#
_cell.length_a   1.000
_cell.length_b   1.000
_cell.length_c   1.000
_cell.angle_alpha   90.00
_cell.angle_beta   90.00
_cell.angle_gamma   90.00
#
_symmetry.space_group_name_H-M   'P 1'
#
loop_
_entity.id
_entity.type
_entity.pdbx_description
1 polymer ?
#
loop_
_entity_poly.entity_id
_entity_poly.type
_entity_poly.pdbx_seq_one_letter_code
_entity_poly.pdbx_strand_id
1 'polypeptide(L)'
;MWKKNRDVAICPGDSDSLRGRKFLFICLQEVRKRKKKRLFDEKCEDEVSEISQHKEIKLALLQVNDRIEAELKRRFQSLQKVNEIFGFLSPKQLTTLDNKTLKENATTLANLYRDDLDKEEISVKIESFKYSVMVAII
;
A
#
# COMPACT_ATOMS: atom_id res chain seq x y z
N MET A 1 -38.73 52.47 14.01
CA MET A 1 -37.77 52.86 12.95
C MET A 1 -36.37 52.87 13.58
N TRP A 2 -35.37 52.41 12.82
CA TRP A 2 -33.93 52.28 13.14
C TRP A 2 -33.44 50.89 13.61
N LYS A 3 -32.99 50.11 12.63
CA LYS A 3 -31.99 49.03 12.75
C LYS A 3 -30.61 49.62 13.02
N LYS A 4 -29.80 48.97 13.86
CA LYS A 4 -28.33 48.81 13.68
C LYS A 4 -27.86 47.72 14.65
N ASN A 5 -27.70 46.49 14.17
CA ASN A 5 -26.48 45.88 13.61
C ASN A 5 -25.33 45.72 14.61
N ARG A 6 -24.93 44.43 14.73
CA ARG A 6 -23.70 43.85 15.27
C ARG A 6 -22.50 44.81 15.31
N ASP A 7 -21.88 44.87 16.48
CA ASP A 7 -20.43 44.98 16.59
C ASP A 7 -19.93 43.79 17.43
N VAL A 8 -19.29 42.85 16.73
CA VAL A 8 -18.40 41.86 17.32
C VAL A 8 -17.12 42.60 17.66
N ALA A 9 -16.88 42.88 18.94
CA ALA A 9 -15.58 43.34 19.39
C ALA A 9 -14.72 42.13 19.79
N ILE A 10 -13.82 41.80 18.88
CA ILE A 10 -12.73 40.82 18.99
C ILE A 10 -11.91 41.12 20.24
N CYS A 11 -11.58 40.09 21.02
CA CYS A 11 -10.69 40.18 22.17
C CYS A 11 -9.23 40.38 21.71
N PRO A 12 -8.53 41.45 22.14
CA PRO A 12 -7.09 41.53 21.99
C PRO A 12 -6.38 41.22 23.31
N GLY A 13 -5.47 40.25 23.25
CA GLY A 13 -4.14 40.28 23.85
C GLY A 13 -4.01 40.52 25.35
N ASP A 14 -3.49 39.50 26.03
CA ASP A 14 -2.86 39.59 27.35
C ASP A 14 -1.82 40.72 27.44
N SER A 15 -1.90 41.57 28.47
CA SER A 15 -0.75 42.04 29.26
C SER A 15 -1.18 43.01 30.39
N ASP A 16 -0.87 42.58 31.62
CA ASP A 16 -0.52 43.36 32.82
C ASP A 16 -0.95 44.82 32.97
N SER A 17 -1.73 45.14 34.02
CA SER A 17 -1.40 46.21 34.98
C SER A 17 -2.44 46.32 36.11
N LEU A 18 -1.94 46.41 37.33
CA LEU A 18 -2.66 46.58 38.59
C LEU A 18 -3.69 47.72 38.58
N ARG A 19 -4.97 47.44 38.91
CA ARG A 19 -5.83 48.39 39.62
C ARG A 19 -7.10 47.77 40.20
N GLY A 20 -7.22 47.87 41.53
CA GLY A 20 -8.50 48.19 42.15
C GLY A 20 -9.37 47.04 42.64
N ARG A 21 -8.96 46.39 43.73
CA ARG A 21 -9.91 45.83 44.71
C ARG A 21 -10.78 46.96 45.27
N LYS A 22 -11.91 47.26 44.65
CA LYS A 22 -12.99 48.09 45.18
C LYS A 22 -14.17 48.00 44.22
N PHE A 23 -14.92 46.92 44.29
CA PHE A 23 -16.39 46.96 44.20
C PHE A 23 -16.88 45.66 44.83
N LEU A 24 -16.58 45.61 46.13
CA LEU A 24 -17.32 44.81 47.09
C LEU A 24 -18.82 44.99 46.82
N PHE A 25 -19.57 43.91 46.96
CA PHE A 25 -20.91 43.99 47.53
C PHE A 25 -21.99 44.67 46.68
N ILE A 26 -22.50 43.97 45.66
CA ILE A 26 -23.95 43.99 45.42
C ILE A 26 -24.41 42.55 45.24
N CYS A 27 -24.89 42.00 46.36
CA CYS A 27 -25.91 40.99 46.44
C CYS A 27 -26.90 41.11 45.28
N LEU A 28 -27.31 40.00 44.65
CA LEU A 28 -28.69 39.82 44.24
C LEU A 28 -28.94 38.36 43.87
N GLN A 29 -29.48 37.67 44.86
CA GLN A 29 -30.60 36.71 44.74
C GLN A 29 -30.49 35.62 43.68
N GLU A 30 -30.20 34.41 44.17
CA GLU A 30 -30.83 33.13 43.79
C GLU A 30 -31.95 33.25 42.73
N VAL A 31 -31.58 33.39 41.46
CA VAL A 31 -32.56 33.40 40.37
C VAL A 31 -33.05 31.96 40.20
N ARG A 32 -34.33 31.71 40.50
CA ARG A 32 -34.99 30.40 40.33
C ARG A 32 -34.55 29.74 39.02
N LYS A 33 -33.88 28.59 39.11
CA LYS A 33 -33.55 27.76 37.94
C LYS A 33 -34.85 27.31 37.28
N ARG A 34 -35.15 27.85 36.10
CA ARG A 34 -36.28 27.37 35.28
C ARG A 34 -36.03 25.89 34.93
N LYS A 35 -37.06 25.04 35.06
CA LYS A 35 -37.00 23.67 34.54
C LYS A 35 -36.69 23.73 33.05
N LYS A 36 -35.49 23.26 32.67
CA LYS A 36 -35.10 23.08 31.27
C LYS A 36 -36.03 22.02 30.70
N LYS A 37 -36.86 22.37 29.70
CA LYS A 37 -37.53 21.35 28.88
C LYS A 37 -36.42 20.50 28.26
N ARG A 38 -36.34 19.22 28.63
CA ARG A 38 -35.57 18.24 27.86
C ARG A 38 -36.45 17.93 26.65
N LEU A 39 -35.99 18.33 25.47
CA LEU A 39 -36.58 17.84 24.23
C LEU A 39 -36.17 16.37 24.10
N PHE A 40 -37.11 15.56 23.65
CA PHE A 40 -37.08 14.10 23.54
C PHE A 40 -35.70 13.52 23.19
N ASP A 41 -35.33 12.42 23.85
CA ASP A 41 -34.34 11.47 23.35
C ASP A 41 -34.89 10.91 22.03
N GLU A 42 -34.60 11.59 20.94
CA GLU A 42 -34.46 10.90 19.67
C GLU A 42 -33.26 9.98 19.85
N LYS A 43 -33.53 8.67 19.83
CA LYS A 43 -32.51 7.63 19.91
C LYS A 43 -31.49 7.88 18.81
N CYS A 44 -30.35 8.46 19.18
CA CYS A 44 -29.18 8.55 18.33
C CYS A 44 -28.56 7.14 18.28
N GLU A 45 -29.13 6.28 17.45
CA GLU A 45 -28.57 4.97 17.14
C GLU A 45 -27.77 5.11 15.82
N ASP A 46 -26.47 4.84 15.95
CA ASP A 46 -25.63 4.10 14.97
C ASP A 46 -24.70 4.80 13.97
N GLU A 47 -24.67 6.12 13.80
CA GLU A 47 -23.70 6.74 12.86
C GLU A 47 -22.22 6.53 13.28
N VAL A 48 -21.92 6.51 14.58
CA VAL A 48 -20.53 6.36 15.08
C VAL A 48 -20.01 4.93 14.90
N SER A 49 -20.87 3.92 15.07
CA SER A 49 -20.52 2.51 14.88
C SER A 49 -20.30 2.16 13.41
N GLU A 50 -21.14 2.67 12.50
CA GLU A 50 -21.00 2.46 11.06
C GLU A 50 -19.71 3.09 10.50
N ILE A 51 -19.37 4.31 10.94
CA ILE A 51 -18.11 4.98 10.57
C ILE A 51 -16.89 4.18 11.06
N SER A 52 -17.00 3.46 12.19
CA SER A 52 -15.94 2.58 12.71
C SER A 52 -15.73 1.35 11.83
N GLN A 53 -16.81 0.63 11.50
CA GLN A 53 -16.73 -0.58 10.66
C GLN A 53 -16.23 -0.27 9.24
N HIS A 54 -16.66 0.84 8.64
CA HIS A 54 -16.17 1.25 7.32
C HIS A 54 -14.66 1.53 7.32
N LYS A 55 -14.12 2.09 8.42
CA LYS A 55 -12.67 2.31 8.57
C LYS A 55 -11.93 0.99 8.72
N GLU A 56 -12.45 0.05 9.49
CA GLU A 56 -11.86 -1.30 9.66
C GLU A 56 -11.83 -2.07 8.34
N ILE A 57 -12.95 -2.08 7.60
CA ILE A 57 -13.02 -2.70 6.27
C ILE A 57 -12.02 -2.04 5.32
N LYS A 58 -11.95 -0.70 5.31
CA LYS A 58 -10.99 0.04 4.48
C LYS A 58 -9.54 -0.32 4.82
N LEU A 59 -9.20 -0.45 6.10
CA LEU A 59 -7.87 -0.87 6.53
C LEU A 59 -7.57 -2.32 6.09
N ALA A 60 -8.53 -3.23 6.25
CA ALA A 60 -8.39 -4.61 5.81
C ALA A 60 -8.16 -4.70 4.29
N LEU A 61 -8.88 -3.90 3.49
CA LEU A 61 -8.68 -3.82 2.05
C LEU A 61 -7.27 -3.33 1.68
N LEU A 62 -6.76 -2.30 2.38
CA LEU A 62 -5.39 -1.82 2.15
C LEU A 62 -4.36 -2.90 2.48
N GLN A 63 -4.51 -3.60 3.60
CA GLN A 63 -3.61 -4.70 3.96
C GLN A 63 -3.64 -5.86 2.95
N VAL A 64 -4.82 -6.18 2.42
CA VAL A 64 -4.96 -7.19 1.37
C VAL A 64 -4.25 -6.74 0.10
N ASN A 65 -4.38 -5.47 -0.30
CA ASN A 65 -3.69 -4.93 -1.46
C ASN A 65 -2.16 -4.98 -1.29
N ASP A 66 -1.64 -4.54 -0.15
CA ASP A 66 -0.22 -4.60 0.16
C ASP A 66 0.31 -6.04 0.09
N ARG A 67 -0.47 -7.01 0.60
CA ARG A 67 -0.13 -8.42 0.52
C ARG A 67 -0.13 -8.95 -0.91
N ILE A 68 -1.15 -8.58 -1.72
CA ILE A 68 -1.24 -8.98 -3.13
C ILE A 68 -0.02 -8.44 -3.89
N GLU A 69 0.30 -7.16 -3.73
CA GLU A 69 1.45 -6.55 -4.38
C GLU A 69 2.75 -7.25 -3.99
N ALA A 70 2.96 -7.49 -2.69
CA ALA A 70 4.15 -8.15 -2.18
C ALA A 70 4.30 -9.59 -2.74
N GLU A 71 3.20 -10.34 -2.83
CA GLU A 71 3.20 -11.68 -3.44
C GLU A 71 3.45 -11.65 -4.95
N LEU A 72 2.79 -10.75 -5.68
CA LEU A 72 3.00 -10.61 -7.12
C LEU A 72 4.47 -10.26 -7.41
N LYS A 73 5.05 -9.34 -6.64
CA LYS A 73 6.46 -8.99 -6.75
C LYS A 73 7.37 -10.18 -6.47
N ARG A 74 7.12 -10.94 -5.40
CA ARG A 74 7.90 -12.16 -5.09
C ARG A 74 7.83 -13.18 -6.22
N ARG A 75 6.63 -13.46 -6.74
CA ARG A 75 6.42 -14.43 -7.82
C ARG A 75 7.09 -13.97 -9.11
N PHE A 76 6.96 -12.70 -9.45
CA PHE A 76 7.60 -12.13 -10.62
C PHE A 76 9.12 -12.24 -10.54
N GLN A 77 9.72 -11.87 -9.40
CA GLN A 77 11.15 -12.01 -9.17
C GLN A 77 11.61 -13.48 -9.23
N SER A 78 10.82 -14.41 -8.67
CA SER A 78 11.12 -15.84 -8.76
C SER A 78 11.09 -16.35 -10.19
N LEU A 79 10.10 -15.94 -10.99
CA LEU A 79 10.00 -16.30 -12.41
C LEU A 79 11.12 -15.66 -13.24
N GLN A 80 11.52 -14.43 -12.92
CA GLN A 80 12.64 -13.77 -13.58
C GLN A 80 13.94 -14.55 -13.37
N LYS A 81 14.21 -15.03 -12.15
CA LYS A 81 15.40 -15.88 -11.87
C LYS A 81 15.42 -17.17 -12.68
N VAL A 82 14.26 -17.81 -12.85
CA VAL A 82 14.15 -19.00 -13.73
C VAL A 82 14.50 -18.62 -15.16
N ASN A 83 13.99 -17.49 -15.65
CA ASN A 83 14.31 -17.01 -16.99
C ASN A 83 15.77 -16.56 -17.15
N GLU A 84 16.44 -16.08 -16.11
CA GLU A 84 17.88 -15.76 -16.16
C GLU A 84 18.72 -17.03 -16.36
N ILE A 85 18.33 -18.15 -15.74
CA ILE A 85 19.05 -19.42 -15.84
C ILE A 85 18.70 -20.17 -17.13
N PHE A 86 17.42 -20.23 -17.49
CA PHE A 86 16.92 -21.09 -18.58
C PHE A 86 16.45 -20.31 -19.81
N GLY A 87 16.42 -18.98 -19.79
CA GLY A 87 15.84 -18.17 -20.86
C GLY A 87 16.52 -18.33 -22.22
N PHE A 88 17.79 -18.76 -22.23
CA PHE A 88 18.52 -19.08 -23.46
C PHE A 88 17.93 -20.29 -24.21
N LEU A 89 17.13 -21.13 -23.55
CA LEU A 89 16.37 -22.24 -24.15
C LEU A 89 15.09 -21.78 -24.85
N SER A 90 14.73 -20.50 -24.76
CA SER A 90 13.54 -20.00 -25.46
C SER A 90 13.73 -20.14 -26.98
N PRO A 91 12.66 -20.46 -27.73
CA PRO A 91 12.77 -20.65 -29.18
C PRO A 91 13.42 -19.47 -29.90
N LYS A 92 13.07 -18.24 -29.49
CA LYS A 92 13.66 -17.01 -30.01
C LYS A 92 15.17 -16.96 -29.81
N GLN A 93 15.67 -17.34 -28.62
CA GLN A 93 17.11 -17.35 -28.35
C GLN A 93 17.81 -18.49 -29.08
N LEU A 94 17.22 -19.69 -29.12
CA LEU A 94 17.79 -20.84 -29.81
C LEU A 94 17.97 -20.62 -31.31
N THR A 95 17.03 -19.92 -31.96
CA THR A 95 17.14 -19.58 -33.38
C THR A 95 18.18 -18.48 -33.67
N THR A 96 18.54 -17.67 -32.67
CA THR A 96 19.42 -16.49 -32.85
C THR A 96 20.84 -16.73 -32.36
N LEU A 97 21.03 -17.45 -31.25
CA LEU A 97 22.34 -17.71 -30.65
C LEU A 97 23.16 -18.66 -31.51
N ASP A 98 24.45 -18.40 -31.63
CA ASP A 98 25.41 -19.32 -32.24
C ASP A 98 25.67 -20.53 -31.32
N ASN A 99 26.16 -21.63 -31.91
CA ASN A 99 26.35 -22.88 -31.17
C ASN A 99 27.44 -22.77 -30.10
N LYS A 100 28.43 -21.88 -30.28
CA LYS A 100 29.50 -21.70 -29.28
C LYS A 100 28.91 -21.05 -28.02
N THR A 101 28.19 -19.95 -28.17
CA THR A 101 27.50 -19.28 -27.04
C THR A 101 26.47 -20.21 -26.39
N LEU A 102 25.78 -21.03 -27.17
CA LEU A 102 24.82 -22.00 -26.65
C LEU A 102 25.49 -23.07 -25.77
N LYS A 103 26.66 -23.56 -26.17
CA LYS A 103 27.47 -24.49 -25.37
C LYS A 103 28.00 -23.83 -24.11
N GLU A 104 28.45 -22.59 -24.16
CA GLU A 104 28.88 -21.84 -22.98
C GLU A 104 27.75 -21.70 -21.95
N ASN A 105 26.52 -21.40 -22.40
CA ASN A 105 25.34 -21.36 -21.52
C ASN A 105 25.01 -22.75 -20.95
N ALA A 106 25.07 -23.81 -21.76
CA ALA A 106 24.84 -25.18 -21.30
C ALA A 106 25.87 -25.63 -20.25
N THR A 107 27.15 -25.29 -20.45
CA THR A 107 28.20 -25.59 -19.47
C THR A 107 28.03 -24.79 -18.18
N THR A 108 27.60 -23.53 -18.27
CA THR A 108 27.25 -22.72 -17.09
C THR A 108 26.10 -23.37 -16.31
N LEU A 109 25.09 -23.87 -17.03
CA LEU A 109 23.97 -24.59 -16.43
C LEU A 109 24.41 -25.90 -15.75
N ALA A 110 25.24 -26.71 -16.39
CA ALA A 110 25.81 -27.91 -15.78
C ALA A 110 26.65 -27.61 -14.53
N ASN A 111 27.39 -26.50 -14.54
CA ASN A 111 28.16 -26.06 -13.38
C ASN A 111 27.29 -25.65 -12.19
N LEU A 112 26.06 -25.16 -12.44
CA LEU A 112 25.08 -24.81 -11.41
C LEU A 112 24.40 -26.04 -10.80
N TYR A 113 24.15 -27.07 -11.61
CA TYR A 113 23.47 -28.30 -11.21
C TYR A 113 24.35 -29.53 -11.46
N ARG A 114 25.54 -29.57 -10.83
CA ARG A 114 26.57 -30.59 -11.10
C ARG A 114 26.14 -32.00 -10.76
N ASP A 115 25.28 -32.14 -9.76
CA ASP A 115 24.79 -33.44 -9.30
C ASP A 115 23.72 -34.00 -10.25
N ASP A 116 23.09 -33.14 -11.05
CA ASP A 116 21.97 -33.50 -11.93
C ASP A 116 22.35 -33.50 -13.42
N LEU A 117 23.39 -32.75 -13.81
CA LEU A 117 23.73 -32.49 -15.21
C LEU A 117 25.17 -32.85 -15.53
N ASP A 118 25.33 -33.85 -16.41
CA ASP A 118 26.60 -34.13 -17.05
C ASP A 118 26.92 -33.07 -18.12
N LYS A 119 28.14 -32.54 -18.06
CA LYS A 119 28.57 -31.38 -18.85
C LYS A 119 28.70 -31.72 -20.33
N GLU A 120 29.25 -32.89 -20.63
CA GLU A 120 29.46 -33.36 -21.99
C GLU A 120 28.13 -33.75 -22.64
N GLU A 121 27.26 -34.45 -21.90
CA GLU A 121 25.93 -34.86 -22.36
C GLU A 121 25.04 -33.66 -22.68
N ILE A 122 24.96 -32.67 -21.78
CA ILE A 122 24.09 -31.50 -22.02
C ILE A 122 24.57 -30.69 -23.21
N SER A 123 25.89 -30.59 -23.43
CA SER A 123 26.45 -29.86 -24.55
C SER A 123 26.08 -30.47 -25.91
N VAL A 124 25.91 -31.79 -25.99
CA VAL A 124 25.47 -32.48 -27.21
C VAL A 124 23.96 -32.36 -27.37
N LYS A 125 23.20 -32.57 -26.28
CA LYS A 125 21.73 -32.49 -26.30
C LYS A 125 21.25 -31.10 -26.71
N ILE A 126 21.90 -30.03 -26.24
CA ILE A 126 21.46 -28.66 -26.54
C ILE A 126 21.56 -28.30 -28.03
N GLU A 127 22.59 -28.80 -28.72
CA GLU A 127 22.74 -28.62 -30.16
C GLU A 127 21.64 -29.35 -30.91
N SER A 128 21.41 -30.63 -30.57
CA SER A 128 20.34 -31.42 -31.17
C SER A 128 18.96 -30.78 -30.95
N PHE A 129 18.73 -30.23 -29.76
CA PHE A 129 17.49 -29.55 -29.41
C PHE A 129 17.28 -28.30 -30.25
N LYS A 130 18.32 -27.47 -30.43
CA LYS A 130 18.27 -26.31 -31.33
C LYS A 130 17.87 -26.71 -32.75
N TYR A 131 18.48 -27.75 -33.32
CA TYR A 131 18.11 -28.24 -34.65
C TYR A 131 16.65 -28.66 -34.70
N SER A 132 16.16 -29.41 -33.70
CA SER A 132 14.74 -29.80 -33.62
C SER A 132 13.80 -28.59 -33.56
N VAL A 133 14.15 -27.55 -32.81
CA VAL A 133 13.34 -26.33 -32.70
C VAL A 133 13.32 -25.55 -34.01
N MET A 134 14.47 -25.42 -34.69
CA MET A 134 14.52 -24.76 -36.00
C MET A 134 13.67 -25.50 -37.03
N VAL A 135 13.75 -26.83 -37.08
CA VAL A 135 12.93 -27.65 -37.99
C VAL A 135 11.44 -27.53 -37.68
N ALA A 136 11.05 -27.42 -36.41
CA ALA A 136 9.65 -27.32 -36.02
C ALA A 136 9.00 -25.94 -36.28
N ILE A 137 9.81 -24.89 -36.44
CA ILE A 137 9.34 -23.51 -36.66
C ILE A 137 9.27 -23.15 -38.15
N ILE A 138 10.01 -23.87 -39.00
CA ILE A 138 9.97 -23.74 -40.47
C ILE A 138 8.80 -24.54 -41.02
#